data_AF-A0AAW3X420-F1
#
_entry.id   AF-A0AAW3X420-F1
#
_cell.length_a   1.000
_cell.length_b   1.000
_cell.length_c   1.000
_cell.angle_alpha   90.00
_cell.angle_beta   90.00
_cell.angle_gamma   90.00
#
_symmetry.space_group_name_H-M   'P 1'
#
loop_
_entity.id
_entity.type
_entity.pdbx_description
1 polymer ?
#
loop_
_entity_poly.entity_id
_entity_poly.type
_entity_poly.pdbx_seq_one_letter_code
_entity_poly.pdbx_strand_id
1 'polypeptide(L)'
;MNINRKISKYNFNKGSVSRIKYIVIHYVGALGGAEDNCRYYGGGNRNASAHYFVGFNGEVWQCVEDANIAWHCGASSYKHAECRNANSIGIEMCVRKKNTKSMGATDKDWYFEDATVEAAAELTRYLMNKYGVPASHVIRHYDVTGKICPNPYVYNTSAHTWDEFKRKISGQAETPQGGNEKTIWNFLTGKGLNAYAVAGIMGNLYAESGLMPNNLQNAYNNKLGKTDAEYTAAVDNGSYGNFVKDSAGYGLAQWTYWSRKQALLNHAKQAGVSIADLNMQLGFLWEELQGYTAVMDTLKKAGSVRAASDAVLTGYEKPADQSETAKKKRAEYGEGYYKKYAAGNGTKYYRVRKSWTDAASQLGAFTSLENAKSACKAGYTVYDDNGKAVYTAAGQQASAGVPFSVQVDILDLNIRTGAGTNYAKTGETTGKGVFTIVEVKAGQGASAGWGRLKSGAGWISLDYATRLA
;
A
#
# COMPACT_ATOMS: atom_id res chain seq x y z
N MET A 1 -3.47 11.29 5.07
CA MET A 1 -4.30 12.50 5.03
C MET A 1 -5.11 12.73 6.31
N ASN A 2 -5.07 13.95 6.84
CA ASN A 2 -6.00 14.44 7.88
C ASN A 2 -7.18 15.16 7.22
N ILE A 3 -8.41 14.88 7.63
CA ILE A 3 -9.62 15.52 7.11
C ILE A 3 -10.37 16.18 8.27
N ASN A 4 -10.48 17.51 8.23
CA ASN A 4 -11.29 18.27 9.17
C ASN A 4 -12.77 18.13 8.82
N ARG A 5 -13.64 18.13 9.82
CA ARG A 5 -15.08 17.91 9.62
C ARG A 5 -15.89 19.12 10.04
N LYS A 6 -16.74 19.61 9.12
CA LYS A 6 -17.76 20.64 9.38
C LYS A 6 -18.99 20.33 8.53
N ILE A 7 -19.72 19.31 8.97
CA ILE A 7 -20.83 18.72 8.21
C ILE A 7 -22.04 19.66 8.17
N SER A 8 -22.48 19.98 6.97
CA SER A 8 -23.67 20.77 6.66
C SER A 8 -24.94 20.04 7.07
N LYS A 9 -25.95 20.81 7.50
CA LYS A 9 -27.33 20.34 7.72
C LYS A 9 -28.24 20.60 6.53
N TYR A 10 -27.73 21.21 5.47
CA TYR A 10 -28.48 21.70 4.31
C TYR A 10 -27.90 21.17 2.99
N ASN A 11 -28.71 21.24 1.93
CA ASN A 11 -28.27 21.07 0.53
C ASN A 11 -27.73 19.66 0.19
N PHE A 12 -28.33 18.60 0.74
CA PHE A 12 -28.00 17.23 0.36
C PHE A 12 -29.23 16.32 0.41
N ASN A 13 -29.18 15.20 -0.31
CA ASN A 13 -30.15 14.11 -0.16
C ASN A 13 -29.50 12.95 0.60
N LYS A 14 -30.27 12.20 1.37
CA LYS A 14 -29.76 10.96 1.99
C LYS A 14 -29.43 9.93 0.90
N GLY A 15 -28.40 9.12 1.13
CA GLY A 15 -27.95 8.08 0.22
C GLY A 15 -27.15 6.98 0.91
N SER A 16 -26.40 6.20 0.14
CA SER A 16 -25.44 5.21 0.63
C SER A 16 -24.14 5.28 -0.16
N VAL A 17 -23.04 4.78 0.41
CA VAL A 17 -21.72 4.79 -0.24
C VAL A 17 -21.67 3.96 -1.54
N SER A 18 -22.55 2.95 -1.69
CA SER A 18 -22.59 2.11 -2.89
C SER A 18 -22.96 2.87 -4.17
N ARG A 19 -23.51 4.08 -4.05
CA ARG A 19 -23.83 4.96 -5.19
C ARG A 19 -22.58 5.53 -5.86
N ILE A 20 -21.45 5.60 -5.16
CA ILE A 20 -20.29 6.39 -5.57
C ILE A 20 -19.58 5.67 -6.72
N LYS A 21 -19.69 6.23 -7.92
CA LYS A 21 -19.04 5.75 -9.13
C LYS A 21 -18.05 6.75 -9.73
N TYR A 22 -18.17 8.03 -9.37
CA TYR A 22 -17.38 9.13 -9.94
C TYR A 22 -16.87 10.08 -8.86
N ILE A 23 -15.78 10.77 -9.17
CA ILE A 23 -15.31 11.93 -8.41
C ILE A 23 -15.27 13.12 -9.37
N VAL A 24 -15.92 14.21 -9.01
CA VAL A 24 -16.00 15.43 -9.82
C VAL A 24 -15.15 16.52 -9.16
N ILE A 25 -14.17 17.01 -9.91
CA ILE A 25 -13.27 18.08 -9.49
C ILE A 25 -13.86 19.44 -9.90
N HIS A 26 -13.82 20.38 -8.97
CA HIS A 26 -14.34 21.74 -9.11
C HIS A 26 -13.31 22.77 -8.63
N TYR A 27 -13.60 24.04 -8.91
CA TYR A 27 -13.01 25.17 -8.22
C TYR A 27 -14.12 25.99 -7.59
N VAL A 28 -13.82 26.60 -6.44
CA VAL A 28 -14.81 27.35 -5.66
C VAL A 28 -15.40 28.52 -6.45
N GLY A 29 -14.64 29.11 -7.38
CA GLY A 29 -15.06 30.31 -8.11
C GLY A 29 -15.13 31.58 -7.25
N ALA A 30 -14.60 31.52 -6.02
CA ALA A 30 -14.45 32.61 -5.08
C ALA A 30 -13.15 32.42 -4.26
N LEU A 31 -12.74 33.47 -3.54
CA LEU A 31 -11.41 33.54 -2.90
C LEU A 31 -11.40 33.10 -1.42
N GLY A 32 -12.49 32.51 -0.93
CA GLY A 32 -12.61 32.05 0.46
C GLY A 32 -11.82 30.76 0.73
N GLY A 33 -11.40 30.56 1.98
CA GLY A 33 -10.70 29.35 2.42
C GLY A 33 -11.62 28.12 2.52
N ALA A 34 -11.04 26.93 2.73
CA ALA A 34 -11.82 25.69 2.74
C ALA A 34 -12.82 25.62 3.92
N GLU A 35 -12.40 26.03 5.12
CA GLU A 35 -13.32 26.08 6.27
C GLU A 35 -14.46 27.08 6.05
N ASP A 36 -14.15 28.26 5.50
CA ASP A 36 -15.13 29.32 5.25
C ASP A 36 -16.20 28.86 4.26
N ASN A 37 -15.80 28.13 3.22
CA ASN A 37 -16.75 27.53 2.29
C ASN A 37 -17.65 26.50 3.00
N CYS A 38 -17.08 25.60 3.81
CA CYS A 38 -17.90 24.68 4.63
C CYS A 38 -18.88 25.43 5.53
N ARG A 39 -18.46 26.54 6.14
CA ARG A 39 -19.30 27.39 6.98
C ARG A 39 -20.41 28.07 6.17
N TYR A 40 -20.09 28.57 4.98
CA TYR A 40 -21.05 29.23 4.09
C TYR A 40 -22.14 28.28 3.59
N TYR A 41 -21.75 27.10 3.08
CA TYR A 41 -22.69 26.08 2.59
C TYR A 41 -23.42 25.36 3.73
N GLY A 42 -22.79 25.26 4.90
CA GLY A 42 -23.39 24.70 6.11
C GLY A 42 -24.28 25.66 6.90
N GLY A 43 -24.25 26.96 6.57
CA GLY A 43 -24.99 28.01 7.28
C GLY A 43 -26.45 28.20 6.84
N GLY A 44 -26.91 27.54 5.77
CA GLY A 44 -28.29 27.63 5.28
C GLY A 44 -28.52 26.96 3.93
N ASN A 45 -29.75 27.03 3.43
CA ASN A 45 -30.06 26.56 2.08
C ASN A 45 -29.38 27.45 1.03
N ARG A 46 -28.54 26.85 0.18
CA ARG A 46 -27.80 27.50 -0.92
C ARG A 46 -28.15 26.90 -2.27
N ASN A 47 -29.01 25.88 -2.32
CA ASN A 47 -29.29 25.06 -3.50
C ASN A 47 -28.02 24.50 -4.16
N ALA A 48 -26.93 24.37 -3.39
CA ALA A 48 -25.64 23.86 -3.82
C ALA A 48 -24.84 23.37 -2.61
N SER A 49 -23.98 22.38 -2.82
CA SER A 49 -23.03 21.88 -1.81
C SER A 49 -21.97 21.02 -2.48
N ALA A 50 -20.87 20.78 -1.79
CA ALA A 50 -19.85 19.80 -2.16
C ALA A 50 -19.49 18.93 -0.96
N HIS A 51 -18.86 17.78 -1.22
CA HIS A 51 -18.47 16.87 -0.13
C HIS A 51 -17.21 17.38 0.56
N TYR A 52 -16.26 17.89 -0.21
CA TYR A 52 -14.97 18.35 0.28
C TYR A 52 -14.57 19.70 -0.28
N PHE A 53 -13.86 20.47 0.53
CA PHE A 53 -13.12 21.68 0.15
C PHE A 53 -11.63 21.49 0.48
N VAL A 54 -10.76 21.86 -0.46
CA VAL A 54 -9.30 21.78 -0.30
C VAL A 54 -8.73 23.20 -0.32
N GLY A 55 -8.05 23.57 0.76
CA GLY A 55 -7.61 24.93 1.01
C GLY A 55 -6.21 25.27 0.49
N PHE A 56 -5.80 26.52 0.71
CA PHE A 56 -4.56 27.08 0.16
C PHE A 56 -3.29 26.47 0.74
N ASN A 57 -3.36 25.91 1.95
CA ASN A 57 -2.23 25.25 2.62
C ASN A 57 -2.35 23.72 2.58
N GLY A 58 -3.23 23.19 1.72
CA GLY A 58 -3.50 21.76 1.61
C GLY A 58 -4.43 21.21 2.71
N GLU A 59 -5.00 22.05 3.56
CA GLU A 59 -6.00 21.62 4.54
C GLU A 59 -7.27 21.13 3.85
N VAL A 60 -7.78 19.98 4.25
CA VAL A 60 -9.00 19.38 3.69
C VAL A 60 -10.13 19.48 4.71
N TRP A 61 -11.29 19.95 4.25
CA TRP A 61 -12.51 20.05 5.05
C TRP A 61 -13.66 19.30 4.38
N GLN A 62 -14.31 18.42 5.14
CA GLN A 62 -15.52 17.72 4.71
C GLN A 62 -16.77 18.50 5.13
N CYS A 63 -17.64 18.77 4.17
CA CYS A 63 -18.90 19.50 4.34
C CYS A 63 -20.15 18.60 4.20
N VAL A 64 -20.11 17.56 3.39
CA VAL A 64 -21.21 16.59 3.25
C VAL A 64 -20.65 15.18 3.47
N GLU A 65 -21.38 14.34 4.20
CA GLU A 65 -21.00 12.94 4.42
C GLU A 65 -21.00 12.18 3.10
N ASP A 66 -20.02 11.29 2.91
CA ASP A 66 -19.81 10.55 1.65
C ASP A 66 -21.06 9.76 1.21
N ALA A 67 -21.80 9.20 2.17
CA ALA A 67 -23.03 8.47 1.92
C ALA A 67 -24.14 9.37 1.33
N ASN A 68 -24.20 10.63 1.76
CA ASN A 68 -25.20 11.59 1.30
C ASN A 68 -24.82 12.19 -0.05
N ILE A 69 -25.81 12.62 -0.81
CA ILE A 69 -25.68 13.19 -2.15
C ILE A 69 -25.59 14.71 -2.04
N ALA A 70 -24.40 15.28 -2.22
CA ALA A 70 -24.23 16.73 -2.36
C ALA A 70 -24.74 17.24 -3.72
N TRP A 71 -25.12 18.51 -3.80
CA TRP A 71 -25.68 19.15 -4.99
C TRP A 71 -24.60 20.00 -5.71
N HIS A 72 -23.63 19.35 -6.38
CA HIS A 72 -22.44 20.02 -6.93
C HIS A 72 -22.35 20.06 -8.46
N CYS A 73 -22.90 19.07 -9.17
CA CYS A 73 -22.83 18.92 -10.63
C CYS A 73 -24.22 18.80 -11.29
N GLY A 74 -25.21 19.49 -10.75
CA GLY A 74 -26.55 19.59 -11.31
C GLY A 74 -26.61 20.45 -12.59
N ALA A 75 -27.36 20.02 -13.60
CA ALA A 75 -27.67 20.83 -14.78
C ALA A 75 -29.01 20.44 -15.41
N SER A 76 -29.60 21.34 -16.21
CA SER A 76 -30.78 21.05 -17.03
C SER A 76 -30.45 20.19 -18.26
N SER A 77 -29.20 20.21 -18.71
CA SER A 77 -28.68 19.40 -19.81
C SER A 77 -27.27 18.90 -19.48
N TYR A 78 -26.99 17.65 -19.78
CA TYR A 78 -25.74 16.97 -19.45
C TYR A 78 -24.94 16.64 -20.71
N LYS A 79 -23.61 16.72 -20.61
CA LYS A 79 -22.66 16.27 -21.63
C LYS A 79 -22.22 14.83 -21.37
N HIS A 80 -22.00 14.47 -20.11
CA HIS A 80 -21.63 13.12 -19.73
C HIS A 80 -22.86 12.20 -19.66
N ALA A 81 -22.74 10.99 -20.22
CA ALA A 81 -23.84 10.03 -20.27
C ALA A 81 -24.35 9.62 -18.86
N GLU A 82 -23.44 9.25 -17.95
CA GLU A 82 -23.81 8.68 -16.65
C GLU A 82 -23.63 9.58 -15.41
N CYS A 83 -22.54 10.35 -15.29
CA CYS A 83 -22.22 11.07 -14.05
C CYS A 83 -23.26 12.13 -13.67
N ARG A 84 -23.75 12.10 -12.43
CA ARG A 84 -24.73 13.02 -11.82
C ARG A 84 -24.36 13.27 -10.36
N ASN A 85 -25.06 14.20 -9.70
CA ASN A 85 -24.98 14.35 -8.24
C ASN A 85 -25.16 13.00 -7.53
N ALA A 86 -26.16 12.23 -7.96
CA ALA A 86 -26.56 10.99 -7.30
C ALA A 86 -25.46 9.92 -7.21
N ASN A 87 -24.52 9.87 -8.16
CA ASN A 87 -23.50 8.82 -8.23
C ASN A 87 -22.06 9.35 -8.11
N SER A 88 -21.87 10.57 -7.60
CA SER A 88 -20.54 11.17 -7.50
C SER A 88 -20.24 11.82 -6.15
N ILE A 89 -18.94 11.97 -5.89
CA ILE A 89 -18.38 12.83 -4.85
C ILE A 89 -17.86 14.11 -5.52
N GLY A 90 -18.07 15.25 -4.88
CA GLY A 90 -17.63 16.57 -5.36
C GLY A 90 -16.52 17.13 -4.48
N ILE A 91 -15.39 17.50 -5.11
CA ILE A 91 -14.23 18.11 -4.46
C ILE A 91 -14.05 19.52 -5.02
N GLU A 92 -14.14 20.52 -4.15
CA GLU A 92 -13.95 21.93 -4.46
C GLU A 92 -12.53 22.38 -4.10
N MET A 93 -11.77 22.85 -5.08
CA MET A 93 -10.42 23.38 -4.86
C MET A 93 -10.49 24.90 -4.66
N CYS A 94 -9.98 25.40 -3.53
CA CYS A 94 -9.81 26.83 -3.31
C CYS A 94 -8.88 27.41 -4.38
N VAL A 95 -9.22 28.60 -4.87
CA VAL A 95 -8.59 29.19 -6.06
C VAL A 95 -8.17 30.64 -5.78
N ARG A 96 -7.09 31.07 -6.43
CA ARG A 96 -6.63 32.46 -6.46
C ARG A 96 -6.86 33.07 -7.84
N LYS A 97 -6.78 34.40 -7.88
CA LYS A 97 -6.92 35.18 -9.11
C LYS A 97 -5.93 36.33 -9.09
N LYS A 98 -5.25 36.57 -10.21
CA LYS A 98 -4.23 37.63 -10.31
C LYS A 98 -4.86 39.03 -10.31
N ASN A 99 -5.95 39.23 -11.05
CA ASN A 99 -6.67 40.49 -11.12
C ASN A 99 -8.14 40.31 -10.73
N THR A 100 -8.52 40.83 -9.57
CA THR A 100 -9.85 40.68 -9.00
C THR A 100 -10.87 41.74 -9.46
N LYS A 101 -10.51 42.61 -10.43
CA LYS A 101 -11.46 43.58 -11.01
C LYS A 101 -12.62 42.90 -11.75
N SER A 102 -12.36 41.74 -12.33
CA SER A 102 -13.38 40.81 -12.84
C SER A 102 -13.32 39.55 -11.97
N MET A 103 -14.44 38.82 -11.88
CA MET A 103 -14.54 37.51 -11.21
C MET A 103 -15.22 36.50 -12.15
N GLY A 104 -15.08 36.70 -13.46
CA GLY A 104 -15.76 35.92 -14.48
C GLY A 104 -15.20 34.51 -14.62
N ALA A 105 -16.08 33.54 -14.87
CA ALA A 105 -15.69 32.16 -15.15
C ALA A 105 -14.96 32.00 -16.50
N THR A 106 -14.94 33.02 -17.36
CA THR A 106 -14.21 33.04 -18.64
C THR A 106 -12.85 33.71 -18.54
N ASP A 107 -12.52 34.31 -17.39
CA ASP A 107 -11.23 34.93 -17.18
C ASP A 107 -10.13 33.86 -17.15
N LYS A 108 -8.91 34.20 -17.59
CA LYS A 108 -7.82 33.25 -17.81
C LYS A 108 -6.69 33.33 -16.77
N ASP A 109 -6.88 34.15 -15.73
CA ASP A 109 -5.89 34.43 -14.69
C ASP A 109 -6.27 33.85 -13.31
N TRP A 110 -7.22 32.90 -13.29
CA TRP A 110 -7.45 32.02 -12.15
C TRP A 110 -6.32 30.99 -12.04
N TYR A 111 -5.90 30.66 -10.82
CA TYR A 111 -4.86 29.66 -10.58
C TYR A 111 -5.03 28.97 -9.23
N PHE A 112 -4.52 27.74 -9.12
CA PHE A 112 -4.41 27.01 -7.85
C PHE A 112 -3.02 27.19 -7.25
N GLU A 113 -2.93 27.13 -5.92
CA GLU A 113 -1.64 27.03 -5.21
C GLU A 113 -1.15 25.57 -5.25
N ASP A 114 0.18 25.38 -5.22
CA ASP A 114 0.81 24.05 -5.24
C ASP A 114 0.21 23.12 -4.16
N ALA A 115 0.11 23.61 -2.93
CA ALA A 115 -0.40 22.83 -1.79
C ALA A 115 -1.86 22.42 -1.96
N THR A 116 -2.70 23.26 -2.59
CA THR A 116 -4.08 22.90 -2.93
C THR A 116 -4.11 21.75 -3.93
N VAL A 117 -3.27 21.80 -4.97
CA VAL A 117 -3.21 20.77 -6.00
C VAL A 117 -2.72 19.44 -5.44
N GLU A 118 -1.65 19.46 -4.64
CA GLU A 118 -1.12 18.24 -4.02
C GLU A 118 -2.13 17.57 -3.07
N ALA A 119 -2.76 18.36 -2.20
CA ALA A 119 -3.76 17.85 -1.27
C ALA A 119 -5.02 17.36 -1.99
N ALA A 120 -5.47 18.04 -3.05
CA ALA A 120 -6.59 17.59 -3.85
C ALA A 120 -6.28 16.27 -4.57
N ALA A 121 -5.05 16.09 -5.07
CA ALA A 121 -4.62 14.83 -5.65
C ALA A 121 -4.53 13.71 -4.59
N GLU A 122 -4.00 13.98 -3.39
CA GLU A 122 -3.99 13.02 -2.28
C GLU A 122 -5.41 12.61 -1.86
N LEU A 123 -6.31 13.58 -1.69
CA LEU A 123 -7.71 13.35 -1.38
C LEU A 123 -8.42 12.51 -2.44
N THR A 124 -8.19 12.85 -3.71
CA THR A 124 -8.78 12.14 -4.83
C THR A 124 -8.32 10.68 -4.86
N ARG A 125 -7.01 10.42 -4.73
CA ARG A 125 -6.48 9.05 -4.64
C ARG A 125 -7.04 8.28 -3.43
N TYR A 126 -7.17 8.94 -2.28
CA TYR A 126 -7.76 8.33 -1.10
C TYR A 126 -9.22 7.90 -1.35
N LEU A 127 -10.04 8.75 -1.96
CA LEU A 127 -11.44 8.45 -2.27
C LEU A 127 -11.58 7.41 -3.38
N MET A 128 -10.72 7.45 -4.39
CA MET A 128 -10.62 6.41 -5.43
C MET A 128 -10.41 5.04 -4.79
N ASN A 129 -9.40 4.92 -3.91
CA ASN A 129 -9.09 3.67 -3.24
C ASN A 129 -10.20 3.24 -2.26
N LYS A 130 -10.80 4.18 -1.53
CA LYS A 130 -11.86 3.90 -0.54
C LYS A 130 -13.13 3.36 -1.19
N TYR A 131 -13.47 3.83 -2.38
CA TYR A 131 -14.73 3.52 -3.05
C TYR A 131 -14.60 2.73 -4.35
N GLY A 132 -13.37 2.37 -4.74
CA GLY A 132 -13.11 1.64 -5.99
C GLY A 132 -13.42 2.47 -7.24
N VAL A 133 -13.25 3.79 -7.19
CA VAL A 133 -13.46 4.67 -8.35
C VAL A 133 -12.20 4.70 -9.21
N PRO A 134 -12.24 4.24 -10.48
CA PRO A 134 -11.06 4.26 -11.33
C PRO A 134 -10.67 5.68 -11.71
N ALA A 135 -9.40 5.89 -12.07
CA ALA A 135 -8.90 7.21 -12.46
C ALA A 135 -9.71 7.81 -13.62
N SER A 136 -10.15 6.99 -14.58
CA SER A 136 -11.03 7.37 -15.70
C SER A 136 -12.37 8.00 -15.25
N HIS A 137 -12.83 7.69 -14.05
CA HIS A 137 -14.05 8.22 -13.44
C HIS A 137 -13.81 9.44 -12.54
N VAL A 138 -12.58 9.98 -12.55
CA VAL A 138 -12.29 11.30 -12.02
C VAL A 138 -12.34 12.33 -13.15
N ILE A 139 -13.33 13.21 -13.10
CA ILE A 139 -13.70 14.12 -14.18
C ILE A 139 -13.93 15.55 -13.67
N ARG A 140 -13.93 16.54 -14.57
CA ARG A 140 -14.28 17.93 -14.23
C ARG A 140 -15.78 18.10 -14.28
N HIS A 141 -16.32 19.09 -13.57
CA HIS A 141 -17.71 19.51 -13.76
C HIS A 141 -17.97 19.96 -15.22
N TYR A 142 -16.95 20.49 -15.89
CA TYR A 142 -16.95 20.74 -17.33
C TYR A 142 -17.28 19.50 -18.15
N ASP A 143 -16.69 18.35 -17.83
CA ASP A 143 -16.96 17.11 -18.57
C ASP A 143 -18.39 16.61 -18.32
N VAL A 144 -18.96 16.92 -17.15
CA VAL A 144 -20.34 16.56 -16.78
C VAL A 144 -21.37 17.41 -17.53
N THR A 145 -21.17 18.72 -17.62
CA THR A 145 -22.22 19.69 -18.03
C THR A 145 -21.81 20.70 -19.10
N GLY A 146 -20.52 20.88 -19.34
CA GLY A 146 -19.94 21.98 -20.13
C GLY A 146 -19.68 23.27 -19.33
N LYS A 147 -20.02 23.33 -18.04
CA LYS A 147 -19.71 24.48 -17.17
C LYS A 147 -18.19 24.66 -17.07
N ILE A 148 -17.67 25.88 -17.24
CA ILE A 148 -16.23 26.19 -17.09
C ILE A 148 -15.80 26.02 -15.62
N CYS A 149 -15.61 24.78 -15.19
CA CYS A 149 -15.32 24.37 -13.83
C CYS A 149 -14.59 23.01 -13.83
N PRO A 150 -13.37 22.91 -13.27
CA PRO A 150 -12.57 24.00 -12.69
C PRO A 150 -11.98 24.89 -13.79
N ASN A 151 -12.17 26.22 -13.72
CA ASN A 151 -11.63 27.14 -14.74
C ASN A 151 -10.13 26.92 -15.03
N PRO A 152 -9.22 26.87 -14.02
CA PRO A 152 -7.79 26.66 -14.28
C PRO A 152 -7.49 25.37 -15.07
N TYR A 153 -8.32 24.34 -14.90
CA TYR A 153 -8.20 23.04 -15.59
C TYR A 153 -9.01 22.95 -16.90
N VAL A 154 -9.86 23.93 -17.20
CA VAL A 154 -10.52 24.05 -18.51
C VAL A 154 -9.64 24.83 -19.47
N TYR A 155 -9.05 25.93 -19.02
CA TYR A 155 -8.19 26.76 -19.86
C TYR A 155 -6.72 26.34 -19.83
N ASN A 156 -6.27 25.63 -18.79
CA ASN A 156 -4.87 25.20 -18.63
C ASN A 156 -3.87 26.37 -18.75
N THR A 157 -4.22 27.53 -18.20
CA THR A 157 -3.43 28.78 -18.32
C THR A 157 -2.43 28.98 -17.18
N SER A 158 -2.37 28.03 -16.25
CA SER A 158 -1.44 28.04 -15.10
C SER A 158 -0.43 26.89 -15.17
N ALA A 159 0.53 26.87 -14.25
CA ALA A 159 1.49 25.77 -14.13
C ALA A 159 0.80 24.41 -13.84
N HIS A 160 -0.34 24.43 -13.16
CA HIS A 160 -1.16 23.24 -12.93
C HIS A 160 -2.22 23.11 -14.03
N THR A 161 -2.17 21.98 -14.73
CA THR A 161 -3.11 21.66 -15.81
C THR A 161 -3.97 20.46 -15.44
N TRP A 162 -5.08 20.27 -16.15
CA TRP A 162 -5.91 19.09 -15.96
C TRP A 162 -5.14 17.79 -16.20
N ASP A 163 -4.32 17.74 -17.25
CA ASP A 163 -3.54 16.55 -17.57
C ASP A 163 -2.48 16.27 -16.50
N GLU A 164 -1.91 17.32 -15.89
CA GLU A 164 -0.99 17.17 -14.76
C GLU A 164 -1.71 16.64 -13.51
N PHE A 165 -2.90 17.16 -13.19
CA PHE A 165 -3.72 16.63 -12.11
C PHE A 165 -4.12 15.17 -12.38
N LYS A 166 -4.53 14.87 -13.63
CA LYS A 166 -4.83 13.52 -14.08
C LYS A 166 -3.61 12.64 -13.93
N ARG A 167 -2.39 13.05 -14.28
CA ARG A 167 -1.17 12.27 -14.01
C ARG A 167 -0.92 12.08 -12.52
N LYS A 168 -1.13 13.09 -11.67
CA LYS A 168 -0.98 12.93 -10.21
C LYS A 168 -1.90 11.86 -9.64
N ILE A 169 -3.11 11.68 -10.19
CA ILE A 169 -4.05 10.65 -9.73
C ILE A 169 -3.98 9.35 -10.57
N SER A 170 -3.48 9.45 -11.80
CA SER A 170 -3.34 8.36 -12.80
C SER A 170 -1.90 7.86 -12.92
N GLY A 171 -1.01 8.26 -12.01
CA GLY A 171 0.15 7.44 -11.61
C GLY A 171 -0.26 6.06 -11.07
N GLN A 172 -1.58 5.79 -11.04
CA GLN A 172 -2.23 4.51 -11.26
C GLN A 172 -2.88 4.46 -12.67
N ALA A 173 -2.10 4.24 -13.74
CA ALA A 173 -2.67 3.62 -14.93
C ALA A 173 -2.92 2.15 -14.55
N GLU A 174 -4.06 1.59 -14.94
CA GLU A 174 -4.54 0.25 -14.57
C GLU A 174 -3.45 -0.83 -14.60
N THR A 175 -2.78 -0.95 -13.47
CA THR A 175 -2.10 -2.10 -12.91
C THR A 175 -2.39 -1.99 -11.42
N PRO A 176 -2.65 -3.09 -10.70
CA PRO A 176 -3.05 -3.02 -9.30
C PRO A 176 -2.03 -2.15 -8.55
N GLN A 177 -2.42 -1.01 -7.95
CA GLN A 177 -1.50 -0.14 -7.17
C GLN A 177 -1.21 -0.74 -5.78
N GLY A 178 -0.69 -1.94 -5.88
CA GLY A 178 -0.24 -2.88 -4.86
C GLY A 178 0.59 -3.99 -5.52
N GLY A 179 0.66 -4.08 -6.85
CA GLY A 179 1.56 -4.91 -7.63
C GLY A 179 2.98 -4.37 -7.61
N ASN A 180 3.27 -3.23 -8.25
CA ASN A 180 4.65 -2.73 -8.34
C ASN A 180 5.28 -2.51 -6.97
N GLU A 181 4.60 -1.80 -6.06
CA GLU A 181 5.10 -1.59 -4.69
C GLU A 181 5.47 -2.90 -4.01
N LYS A 182 4.58 -3.90 -4.05
CA LYS A 182 4.80 -5.20 -3.41
C LYS A 182 5.86 -6.01 -4.14
N THR A 183 5.94 -5.94 -5.47
CA THR A 183 6.98 -6.58 -6.27
C THR A 183 8.35 -5.99 -5.95
N ILE A 184 8.48 -4.66 -5.89
CA ILE A 184 9.71 -3.97 -5.52
C ILE A 184 10.10 -4.33 -4.08
N TRP A 185 9.14 -4.26 -3.14
CA TRP A 185 9.36 -4.63 -1.75
C TRP A 185 9.86 -6.08 -1.63
N ASN A 186 9.16 -7.03 -2.26
CA ASN A 186 9.49 -8.45 -2.23
C ASN A 186 10.83 -8.73 -2.90
N PHE A 187 11.11 -8.09 -4.04
CA PHE A 187 12.38 -8.25 -4.75
C PHE A 187 13.54 -7.81 -3.85
N LEU A 188 13.50 -6.60 -3.31
CA LEU A 188 14.57 -6.04 -2.47
C LEU A 188 14.72 -6.79 -1.14
N THR A 189 13.60 -7.20 -0.52
CA THR A 189 13.62 -8.08 0.66
C THR A 189 14.24 -9.44 0.31
N GLY A 190 13.90 -10.00 -0.85
CA GLY A 190 14.47 -11.25 -1.37
C GLY A 190 15.97 -11.17 -1.68
N LYS A 191 16.52 -9.97 -1.86
CA LYS A 191 17.97 -9.71 -1.92
C LYS A 191 18.65 -9.61 -0.55
N GLY A 192 17.90 -9.80 0.54
CA GLY A 192 18.40 -9.81 1.92
C GLY A 192 18.50 -8.44 2.57
N LEU A 193 17.90 -7.39 1.98
CA LEU A 193 17.83 -6.08 2.62
C LEU A 193 16.77 -6.08 3.75
N ASN A 194 17.06 -5.34 4.82
CA ASN A 194 16.11 -5.14 5.91
C ASN A 194 14.99 -4.15 5.52
N ALA A 195 13.91 -4.12 6.30
CA ALA A 195 12.75 -3.30 6.00
C ALA A 195 13.03 -1.78 5.92
N TYR A 196 13.97 -1.26 6.71
CA TYR A 196 14.38 0.15 6.64
C TYR A 196 15.05 0.47 5.30
N ALA A 197 15.95 -0.42 4.86
CA ALA A 197 16.66 -0.29 3.59
C ALA A 197 15.70 -0.34 2.40
N VAL A 198 14.80 -1.34 2.39
CA VAL A 198 13.79 -1.50 1.33
C VAL A 198 12.89 -0.27 1.27
N ALA A 199 12.37 0.18 2.40
CA ALA A 199 11.54 1.37 2.49
C ALA A 199 12.27 2.64 2.03
N GLY A 200 13.54 2.81 2.41
CA GLY A 200 14.37 3.94 2.01
C GLY A 200 14.60 4.00 0.50
N ILE A 201 14.91 2.86 -0.13
CA ILE A 201 15.04 2.76 -1.59
C ILE A 201 13.70 3.11 -2.25
N MET A 202 12.59 2.50 -1.81
CA MET A 202 11.26 2.75 -2.40
C MET A 202 10.81 4.22 -2.25
N GLY A 203 11.14 4.87 -1.14
CA GLY A 203 10.85 6.30 -0.95
C GLY A 203 11.53 7.18 -2.01
N ASN A 204 12.76 6.86 -2.37
CA ASN A 204 13.52 7.56 -3.42
C ASN A 204 12.98 7.24 -4.82
N LEU A 205 12.79 5.96 -5.15
CA LEU A 205 12.20 5.57 -6.44
C LEU A 205 10.80 6.16 -6.64
N TYR A 206 10.01 6.29 -5.57
CA TYR A 206 8.71 6.96 -5.65
C TYR A 206 8.85 8.46 -5.95
N ALA A 207 9.84 9.14 -5.37
CA ALA A 207 10.12 10.54 -5.68
C ALA A 207 10.56 10.73 -7.14
N GLU A 208 11.31 9.77 -7.69
CA GLU A 208 11.80 9.80 -9.07
C GLU A 208 10.71 9.47 -10.10
N SER A 209 9.93 8.41 -9.87
CA SER A 209 9.05 7.84 -10.90
C SER A 209 7.64 7.50 -10.44
N GLY A 210 7.32 7.69 -9.16
CA GLY A 210 6.10 7.13 -8.60
C GLY A 210 6.09 5.59 -8.63
N LEU A 211 7.27 4.94 -8.68
CA LEU A 211 7.45 3.50 -8.86
C LEU A 211 6.97 2.96 -10.22
N MET A 212 7.00 3.82 -11.25
CA MET A 212 6.59 3.48 -12.60
C MET A 212 7.82 3.22 -13.49
N PRO A 213 8.02 1.98 -13.98
CA PRO A 213 9.18 1.64 -14.80
C PRO A 213 9.12 2.22 -16.22
N ASN A 214 7.97 2.71 -16.67
CA ASN A 214 7.82 3.37 -17.97
C ASN A 214 7.87 4.91 -17.90
N ASN A 215 8.11 5.50 -16.72
CA ASN A 215 8.02 6.95 -16.55
C ASN A 215 9.11 7.68 -17.36
N LEU A 216 8.71 8.46 -18.35
CA LEU A 216 9.56 9.46 -18.99
C LEU A 216 9.52 10.73 -18.14
N GLN A 217 10.66 11.39 -17.95
CA GLN A 217 10.70 12.64 -17.21
C GLN A 217 9.74 13.68 -17.83
N ASN A 218 8.81 14.21 -17.02
CA ASN A 218 7.74 15.12 -17.46
C ASN A 218 8.18 16.27 -18.40
N ALA A 219 9.33 16.90 -18.13
CA ALA A 219 9.86 17.97 -18.97
C ALA A 219 10.15 17.50 -20.41
N TYR A 220 10.51 16.22 -20.58
CA TYR A 220 10.79 15.58 -21.86
C TYR A 220 9.55 15.01 -22.53
N ASN A 221 8.47 14.65 -21.81
CA ASN A 221 7.19 14.33 -22.47
C ASN A 221 6.73 15.48 -23.36
N ASN A 222 6.78 16.71 -22.82
CA ASN A 222 6.41 17.91 -23.56
C ASN A 222 7.39 18.21 -24.70
N LYS A 223 8.70 18.16 -24.41
CA LYS A 223 9.75 18.48 -25.39
C LYS A 223 9.76 17.50 -26.58
N LEU A 224 9.48 16.22 -26.32
CA LEU A 224 9.47 15.17 -27.33
C LEU A 224 8.08 14.95 -27.95
N GLY A 225 7.03 15.54 -27.37
CA GLY A 225 5.65 15.31 -27.79
C GLY A 225 5.24 13.85 -27.67
N LYS A 226 5.66 13.16 -26.61
CA LYS A 226 5.39 11.74 -26.37
C LYS A 226 4.88 11.51 -24.96
N THR A 227 3.84 10.68 -24.86
CA THR A 227 3.48 10.04 -23.59
C THR A 227 4.53 9.01 -23.19
N ASP A 228 4.53 8.60 -21.92
CA ASP A 228 5.39 7.54 -21.38
C ASP A 228 5.27 6.25 -22.20
N ALA A 229 4.04 5.85 -22.53
CA ALA A 229 3.75 4.65 -23.31
C ALA A 229 4.27 4.75 -24.75
N GLU A 230 4.04 5.89 -25.42
CA GLU A 230 4.53 6.09 -26.79
C GLU A 230 6.05 6.15 -26.86
N TYR A 231 6.69 6.80 -25.89
CA TYR A 231 8.14 6.85 -25.80
C TYR A 231 8.70 5.44 -25.57
N THR A 232 8.18 4.71 -24.59
CA THR A 232 8.57 3.32 -24.30
C THR A 232 8.42 2.42 -25.52
N ALA A 233 7.25 2.42 -26.16
CA ALA A 233 6.97 1.61 -27.33
C ALA A 233 7.93 1.95 -28.48
N ALA A 234 8.25 3.23 -28.68
CA ALA A 234 9.18 3.66 -29.72
C ALA A 234 10.63 3.25 -29.43
N VAL A 235 11.04 3.20 -28.15
CA VAL A 235 12.35 2.68 -27.75
C VAL A 235 12.40 1.16 -27.97
N ASP A 236 11.38 0.43 -27.52
CA ASP A 236 11.29 -1.03 -27.62
C ASP A 236 11.30 -1.51 -29.07
N ASN A 237 10.54 -0.84 -29.95
CA ASN A 237 10.48 -1.19 -31.37
C ASN A 237 11.62 -0.58 -32.21
N GLY A 238 12.53 0.18 -31.59
CA GLY A 238 13.70 0.77 -32.24
C GLY A 238 13.41 1.99 -33.12
N SER A 239 12.15 2.45 -33.23
CA SER A 239 11.81 3.66 -33.97
C SER A 239 12.32 4.95 -33.31
N TYR A 240 12.65 4.90 -32.01
CA TYR A 240 13.33 5.97 -31.30
C TYR A 240 14.80 5.62 -30.99
N GLY A 241 15.69 5.87 -31.95
CA GLY A 241 17.12 5.55 -31.82
C GLY A 241 17.92 6.43 -30.85
N ASN A 242 17.35 7.54 -30.35
CA ASN A 242 18.07 8.51 -29.54
C ASN A 242 17.94 8.32 -28.01
N PHE A 243 17.33 7.21 -27.55
CA PHE A 243 17.13 6.92 -26.12
C PHE A 243 18.37 7.22 -25.26
N VAL A 244 19.55 6.80 -25.72
CA VAL A 244 20.79 6.90 -24.96
C VAL A 244 21.27 8.34 -24.78
N LYS A 245 21.00 9.22 -25.74
CA LYS A 245 21.61 10.57 -25.82
C LYS A 245 20.59 11.72 -25.77
N ASP A 246 19.31 11.42 -25.56
CA ASP A 246 18.26 12.44 -25.49
C ASP A 246 18.23 13.25 -24.18
N SER A 247 19.06 12.88 -23.19
CA SER A 247 19.14 13.48 -21.86
C SER A 247 17.88 13.35 -21.01
N ALA A 248 16.87 12.60 -21.44
CA ALA A 248 15.64 12.39 -20.70
C ALA A 248 15.84 11.38 -19.56
N GLY A 249 15.34 11.68 -18.37
CA GLY A 249 15.20 10.67 -17.31
C GLY A 249 14.17 9.61 -17.70
N TYR A 250 14.47 8.34 -17.42
CA TYR A 250 13.57 7.24 -17.75
C TYR A 250 13.55 6.16 -16.65
N GLY A 251 12.39 5.57 -16.40
CA GLY A 251 12.22 4.40 -15.54
C GLY A 251 12.29 4.66 -14.03
N LEU A 252 12.40 3.57 -13.26
CA LEU A 252 12.27 3.58 -11.79
C LEU A 252 13.15 4.62 -11.09
N ALA A 253 14.42 4.69 -11.48
CA ALA A 253 15.43 5.56 -10.88
C ALA A 253 15.71 6.82 -11.72
N GLN A 254 14.88 7.09 -12.73
CA GLN A 254 15.07 8.20 -13.68
C GLN A 254 16.50 8.24 -14.24
N TRP A 255 16.95 7.16 -14.88
CA TRP A 255 18.28 7.10 -15.47
C TRP A 255 18.42 8.17 -16.57
N THR A 256 19.27 9.15 -16.33
CA THR A 256 19.47 10.34 -17.19
C THR A 256 20.82 10.34 -17.89
N TYR A 257 21.87 9.86 -17.23
CA TYR A 257 23.22 9.89 -17.77
C TYR A 257 23.39 8.85 -18.89
N TRP A 258 23.98 9.25 -20.02
CA TRP A 258 23.96 8.47 -21.26
C TRP A 258 24.52 7.05 -21.10
N SER A 259 25.61 6.87 -20.33
CA SER A 259 26.20 5.54 -20.15
C SER A 259 25.31 4.62 -19.31
N ARG A 260 24.58 5.17 -18.34
CA ARG A 260 23.59 4.44 -17.53
C ARG A 260 22.38 4.07 -18.38
N LYS A 261 21.90 4.98 -19.23
CA LYS A 261 20.83 4.68 -20.21
C LYS A 261 21.26 3.61 -21.21
N GLN A 262 22.49 3.67 -21.73
CA GLN A 262 23.00 2.62 -22.61
C GLN A 262 23.04 1.26 -21.91
N ALA A 263 23.51 1.21 -20.66
CA ALA A 263 23.56 -0.02 -19.88
C ALA A 263 22.15 -0.59 -19.62
N LEU A 264 21.18 0.26 -19.26
CA LEU A 264 19.78 -0.13 -19.10
C LEU A 264 19.20 -0.70 -20.40
N LEU A 265 19.40 -0.02 -21.53
CA LEU A 265 18.93 -0.49 -22.84
C LEU A 265 19.57 -1.83 -23.22
N ASN A 266 20.87 -2.01 -22.94
CA ASN A 266 21.56 -3.28 -23.19
C ASN A 266 21.01 -4.39 -22.30
N HIS A 267 20.73 -4.10 -21.03
CA HIS A 267 20.17 -5.07 -20.08
C HIS A 267 18.78 -5.54 -20.54
N ALA A 268 17.91 -4.61 -20.97
CA ALA A 268 16.60 -4.94 -21.55
C ALA A 268 16.71 -5.80 -22.81
N LYS A 269 17.61 -5.43 -23.74
CA LYS A 269 17.87 -6.19 -24.97
C LYS A 269 18.39 -7.60 -24.70
N GLN A 270 19.29 -7.75 -23.74
CA GLN A 270 19.84 -9.05 -23.33
C GLN A 270 18.75 -9.94 -22.71
N ALA A 271 17.84 -9.35 -21.94
CA ALA A 271 16.71 -10.05 -21.35
C ALA A 271 15.58 -10.35 -22.35
N GLY A 272 15.57 -9.71 -23.53
CA GLY A 272 14.54 -9.89 -24.55
C GLY A 272 13.16 -9.38 -24.14
N VAL A 273 13.10 -8.39 -23.23
CA VAL A 273 11.87 -7.81 -22.70
C VAL A 273 11.82 -6.30 -22.93
N SER A 274 10.65 -5.70 -22.74
CA SER A 274 10.48 -4.24 -22.80
C SER A 274 11.43 -3.52 -21.85
N ILE A 275 11.92 -2.36 -22.26
CA ILE A 275 12.70 -1.46 -21.39
C ILE A 275 11.87 -0.95 -20.19
N ALA A 276 10.54 -1.07 -20.22
CA ALA A 276 9.65 -0.80 -19.10
C ALA A 276 9.33 -2.01 -18.20
N ASP A 277 9.92 -3.19 -18.44
CA ASP A 277 9.67 -4.35 -17.57
C ASP A 277 10.20 -4.08 -16.15
N LEU A 278 9.32 -4.25 -15.15
CA LEU A 278 9.63 -3.93 -13.76
C LEU A 278 10.75 -4.81 -13.19
N ASN A 279 10.69 -6.13 -13.45
CA ASN A 279 11.66 -7.06 -12.88
C ASN A 279 13.03 -6.89 -13.53
N MET A 280 13.07 -6.59 -14.82
CA MET A 280 14.28 -6.21 -15.55
C MET A 280 14.91 -4.95 -14.95
N GLN A 281 14.13 -3.87 -14.77
CA GLN A 281 14.66 -2.65 -14.17
C GLN A 281 15.13 -2.85 -12.71
N LEU A 282 14.45 -3.71 -11.95
CA LEU A 282 14.88 -4.07 -10.59
C LEU A 282 16.17 -4.89 -10.59
N GLY A 283 16.35 -5.79 -11.55
CA GLY A 283 17.60 -6.51 -11.79
C GLY A 283 18.75 -5.55 -12.07
N PHE A 284 18.55 -4.66 -13.06
CA PHE A 284 19.53 -3.64 -13.43
C PHE A 284 19.87 -2.70 -12.26
N LEU A 285 18.85 -2.17 -11.55
CA LEU A 285 19.04 -1.34 -10.35
C LEU A 285 19.88 -2.06 -9.29
N TRP A 286 19.60 -3.35 -9.04
CA TRP A 286 20.32 -4.13 -8.05
C TRP A 286 21.79 -4.35 -8.42
N GLU A 287 22.05 -4.71 -9.68
CA GLU A 287 23.40 -4.88 -10.22
C GLU A 287 24.19 -3.58 -10.13
N GLU A 288 23.57 -2.47 -10.55
CA GLU A 288 24.20 -1.16 -10.51
C GLU A 288 24.53 -0.75 -9.08
N LEU A 289 23.58 -0.90 -8.14
CA LEU A 289 23.79 -0.59 -6.72
C LEU A 289 24.98 -1.34 -6.11
N GLN A 290 25.30 -2.57 -6.56
CA GLN A 290 26.48 -3.29 -6.05
C GLN A 290 27.79 -2.52 -6.28
N GLY A 291 27.87 -1.71 -7.33
CA GLY A 291 29.01 -0.84 -7.60
C GLY A 291 29.12 0.37 -6.67
N TYR A 292 28.04 0.73 -5.96
CA TYR A 292 27.99 1.83 -5.00
C TYR A 292 28.23 1.30 -3.59
N THR A 293 29.45 0.83 -3.34
CA THR A 293 29.83 0.10 -2.12
C THR A 293 29.44 0.81 -0.82
N ALA A 294 29.68 2.12 -0.72
CA ALA A 294 29.31 2.91 0.46
C ALA A 294 27.78 3.00 0.67
N VAL A 295 27.00 3.09 -0.42
CA VAL A 295 25.54 3.07 -0.37
C VAL A 295 25.06 1.69 0.08
N MET A 296 25.61 0.62 -0.50
CA MET A 296 25.25 -0.74 -0.15
C MET A 296 25.61 -1.11 1.29
N ASP A 297 26.75 -0.65 1.80
CA ASP A 297 27.13 -0.85 3.20
C ASP A 297 26.16 -0.16 4.15
N THR A 298 25.71 1.04 3.80
CA THR A 298 24.68 1.77 4.57
C THR A 298 23.34 1.05 4.50
N LEU A 299 22.91 0.60 3.33
CA LEU A 299 21.65 -0.14 3.14
C LEU A 299 21.65 -1.46 3.93
N LYS A 300 22.74 -2.23 3.89
CA LYS A 300 22.85 -3.50 4.65
C LYS A 300 22.77 -3.30 6.17
N LYS A 301 23.20 -2.14 6.67
CA LYS A 301 23.25 -1.80 8.10
C LYS A 301 22.18 -0.78 8.53
N ALA A 302 21.22 -0.48 7.66
CA ALA A 302 20.29 0.63 7.88
C ALA A 302 19.48 0.43 9.18
N GLY A 303 19.62 1.36 10.12
CA GLY A 303 18.87 1.40 11.38
C GLY A 303 17.60 2.26 11.33
N SER A 304 17.37 2.97 10.22
CA SER A 304 16.17 3.79 10.00
C SER A 304 15.92 4.00 8.50
N VAL A 305 14.67 4.30 8.13
CA VAL A 305 14.32 4.64 6.74
C VAL A 305 15.09 5.88 6.29
N ARG A 306 15.24 6.88 7.17
CA ARG A 306 15.96 8.12 6.88
C ARG A 306 17.41 7.85 6.47
N ALA A 307 18.14 7.01 7.22
CA ALA A 307 19.53 6.69 6.90
C ALA A 307 19.66 5.99 5.53
N ALA A 308 18.78 5.03 5.24
CA ALA A 308 18.74 4.36 3.94
C ALA A 308 18.38 5.33 2.81
N SER A 309 17.37 6.16 3.02
CA SER A 309 16.90 7.12 2.03
C SER A 309 17.98 8.14 1.67
N ASP A 310 18.67 8.70 2.67
CA ASP A 310 19.71 9.71 2.46
C ASP A 310 20.92 9.12 1.72
N ALA A 311 21.27 7.86 2.00
CA ALA A 311 22.35 7.16 1.30
C ALA A 311 22.03 6.96 -0.19
N VAL A 312 20.79 6.60 -0.53
CA VAL A 312 20.35 6.45 -1.92
C VAL A 312 20.34 7.82 -2.62
N LEU A 313 19.73 8.83 -2.00
CA LEU A 313 19.65 10.19 -2.56
C LEU A 313 21.05 10.77 -2.82
N THR A 314 21.95 10.74 -1.85
CA THR A 314 23.26 11.44 -1.93
C THR A 314 24.35 10.59 -2.58
N GLY A 315 24.22 9.27 -2.56
CA GLY A 315 25.24 8.35 -3.05
C GLY A 315 24.93 7.77 -4.43
N TYR A 316 23.67 7.44 -4.71
CA TYR A 316 23.27 6.74 -5.93
C TYR A 316 22.60 7.68 -6.95
N GLU A 317 21.55 8.40 -6.55
CA GLU A 317 20.76 9.25 -7.46
C GLU A 317 21.44 10.58 -7.74
N LYS A 318 21.96 11.23 -6.69
CA LYS A 318 22.61 12.54 -6.74
C LYS A 318 21.79 13.57 -7.54
N PRO A 319 20.50 13.78 -7.20
CA PRO A 319 19.72 14.83 -7.84
C PRO A 319 20.35 16.21 -7.58
N ALA A 320 19.94 17.21 -8.36
CA ALA A 320 20.41 18.58 -8.18
C ALA A 320 20.07 19.13 -6.78
N ASP A 321 18.87 18.83 -6.27
CA ASP A 321 18.46 19.17 -4.92
C ASP A 321 18.74 18.04 -3.93
N GLN A 322 19.76 18.22 -3.09
CA GLN A 322 20.11 17.33 -1.99
C GLN A 322 19.94 18.00 -0.62
N SER A 323 19.09 19.03 -0.56
CA SER A 323 18.79 19.77 0.66
C SER A 323 18.20 18.88 1.76
N GLU A 324 18.27 19.36 3.00
CA GLU A 324 17.61 18.67 4.12
C GLU A 324 16.08 18.56 3.94
N THR A 325 15.47 19.49 3.22
CA THR A 325 14.05 19.43 2.85
C THR A 325 13.80 18.25 1.90
N ALA A 326 14.61 18.10 0.84
CA ALA A 326 14.50 17.00 -0.10
C ALA A 326 14.72 15.64 0.59
N LYS A 327 15.75 15.53 1.43
CA LYS A 327 16.04 14.32 2.21
C LYS A 327 14.88 13.93 3.14
N LYS A 328 14.34 14.88 3.90
CA LYS A 328 13.15 14.66 4.76
C LYS A 328 11.97 14.15 3.92
N LYS A 329 11.71 14.78 2.77
CA LYS A 329 10.57 14.42 1.93
C LYS A 329 10.68 13.00 1.37
N ARG A 330 11.85 12.60 0.89
CA ARG A 330 12.06 11.24 0.37
C ARG A 330 11.99 10.18 1.48
N ALA A 331 12.53 10.51 2.66
CA ALA A 331 12.39 9.64 3.83
C ALA A 331 10.92 9.50 4.27
N GLU A 332 10.12 10.57 4.24
CA GLU A 332 8.67 10.51 4.52
C GLU A 332 7.92 9.55 3.59
N TYR A 333 8.25 9.55 2.28
CA TYR A 333 7.69 8.56 1.35
C TYR A 333 8.07 7.13 1.75
N GLY A 334 9.34 6.92 2.09
CA GLY A 334 9.84 5.64 2.58
C GLY A 334 9.13 5.18 3.87
N GLU A 335 8.89 6.09 4.81
CA GLU A 335 8.19 5.79 6.07
C GLU A 335 6.75 5.32 5.81
N GLY A 336 6.11 5.80 4.75
CA GLY A 336 4.84 5.27 4.27
C GLY A 336 4.92 3.78 3.91
N TYR A 337 5.94 3.39 3.14
CA TYR A 337 6.17 1.98 2.78
C TYR A 337 6.62 1.12 3.95
N TYR A 338 7.46 1.66 4.84
CA TYR A 338 7.82 0.97 6.08
C TYR A 338 6.57 0.69 6.93
N LYS A 339 5.70 1.67 7.14
CA LYS A 339 4.42 1.46 7.85
C LYS A 339 3.51 0.46 7.13
N LYS A 340 3.48 0.49 5.80
CA LYS A 340 2.62 -0.39 4.99
C LYS A 340 3.08 -1.85 5.04
N TYR A 341 4.39 -2.09 4.86
CA TYR A 341 4.93 -3.43 4.62
C TYR A 341 5.79 -3.97 5.78
N ALA A 342 6.48 -3.12 6.55
CA ALA A 342 7.27 -3.54 7.71
C ALA A 342 6.42 -3.70 8.97
N ALA A 343 5.41 -2.85 9.17
CA ALA A 343 4.57 -2.87 10.38
C ALA A 343 3.49 -3.99 10.38
N GLY A 344 3.52 -4.92 9.43
CA GLY A 344 2.66 -6.10 9.45
C GLY A 344 1.17 -5.80 9.26
N ASN A 345 0.81 -4.83 8.42
CA ASN A 345 -0.59 -4.47 8.14
C ASN A 345 -1.15 -5.07 6.84
N GLY A 346 -0.43 -6.00 6.21
CA GLY A 346 -1.07 -7.02 5.40
C GLY A 346 -1.66 -8.05 6.36
N THR A 347 -2.93 -8.40 6.22
CA THR A 347 -3.54 -9.50 6.99
C THR A 347 -2.59 -10.69 6.95
N LYS A 348 -2.00 -11.04 8.11
CA LYS A 348 -1.02 -12.12 8.17
C LYS A 348 -1.73 -13.44 7.88
N TYR A 349 -1.28 -14.19 6.88
CA TYR A 349 -1.86 -15.48 6.53
C TYR A 349 -0.91 -16.63 6.85
N TYR A 350 -1.42 -17.56 7.64
CA TYR A 350 -0.84 -18.87 7.88
C TYR A 350 -1.36 -19.84 6.82
N ARG A 351 -0.46 -20.40 6.00
CA ARG A 351 -0.81 -21.28 4.89
C ARG A 351 -0.47 -22.72 5.22
N VAL A 352 -1.43 -23.62 5.02
CA VAL A 352 -1.26 -25.06 5.29
C VAL A 352 -0.95 -25.79 3.98
N ARG A 353 0.28 -26.29 3.82
CA ARG A 353 0.78 -26.94 2.59
C ARG A 353 1.71 -28.11 2.90
N LYS A 354 1.97 -29.01 1.94
CA LYS A 354 2.99 -30.07 2.09
C LYS A 354 4.40 -29.50 2.14
N SER A 355 4.68 -28.53 1.27
CA SER A 355 5.88 -27.70 1.28
C SER A 355 5.53 -26.26 0.91
N TRP A 356 6.41 -25.30 1.17
CA TRP A 356 6.18 -23.92 0.76
C TRP A 356 6.06 -23.76 -0.76
N THR A 357 6.92 -24.48 -1.50
CA THR A 357 7.00 -24.46 -2.97
C THR A 357 5.84 -25.20 -3.65
N ASP A 358 5.19 -26.14 -2.97
CA ASP A 358 4.00 -26.85 -3.47
C ASP A 358 2.71 -26.07 -3.16
N ALA A 359 2.47 -24.99 -3.91
CA ALA A 359 1.28 -24.16 -3.76
C ALA A 359 -0.03 -24.90 -4.09
N ALA A 360 0.02 -25.90 -4.97
CA ALA A 360 -1.15 -26.69 -5.37
C ALA A 360 -1.69 -27.56 -4.23
N SER A 361 -0.83 -27.96 -3.28
CA SER A 361 -1.26 -28.72 -2.10
C SER A 361 -2.10 -27.93 -1.09
N GLN A 362 -2.25 -26.61 -1.21
CA GLN A 362 -2.77 -25.76 -0.14
C GLN A 362 -4.18 -26.16 0.34
N LEU A 363 -4.30 -26.43 1.64
CA LEU A 363 -5.59 -26.72 2.29
C LEU A 363 -6.35 -25.46 2.70
N GLY A 364 -5.63 -24.37 2.98
CA GLY A 364 -6.23 -23.10 3.37
C GLY A 364 -5.21 -22.03 3.71
N ALA A 365 -5.67 -20.79 3.78
CA ALA A 365 -4.93 -19.62 4.24
C ALA A 365 -5.74 -18.96 5.35
N PHE A 366 -5.15 -18.84 6.55
CA PHE A 366 -5.86 -18.44 7.76
C PHE A 366 -5.23 -17.21 8.37
N THR A 367 -6.05 -16.29 8.84
CA THR A 367 -5.59 -15.09 9.55
C THR A 367 -5.22 -15.35 11.01
N SER A 368 -5.53 -16.55 11.50
CA SER A 368 -5.25 -17.05 12.85
C SER A 368 -4.36 -18.29 12.77
N LEU A 369 -3.26 -18.28 13.53
CA LEU A 369 -2.35 -19.43 13.64
C LEU A 369 -3.06 -20.66 14.22
N GLU A 370 -3.94 -20.47 15.20
CA GLU A 370 -4.68 -21.57 15.82
C GLU A 370 -5.68 -22.21 14.85
N ASN A 371 -6.28 -21.42 13.95
CA ASN A 371 -7.14 -21.95 12.89
C ASN A 371 -6.32 -22.71 11.85
N ALA A 372 -5.13 -22.21 11.50
CA ALA A 372 -4.23 -22.92 10.60
C ALA A 372 -3.71 -24.24 11.20
N LYS A 373 -3.36 -24.25 12.50
CA LYS A 373 -2.99 -25.47 13.22
C LYS A 373 -4.13 -26.48 13.23
N SER A 374 -5.36 -26.03 13.49
CA SER A 374 -6.57 -26.86 13.48
C SER A 374 -6.85 -27.48 12.11
N ALA A 375 -6.56 -26.74 11.03
CA ALA A 375 -6.69 -27.22 9.65
C ALA A 375 -5.48 -28.03 9.15
N CYS A 376 -4.39 -28.08 9.90
CA CYS A 376 -3.16 -28.75 9.50
C CYS A 376 -3.24 -30.25 9.79
N LYS A 377 -3.29 -31.05 8.72
CA LYS A 377 -3.34 -32.52 8.76
C LYS A 377 -1.95 -33.14 8.63
N ALA A 378 -1.80 -34.41 9.01
CA ALA A 378 -0.53 -35.13 8.90
C ALA A 378 0.06 -35.03 7.48
N GLY A 379 1.38 -34.79 7.40
CA GLY A 379 2.09 -34.54 6.14
C GLY A 379 1.97 -33.10 5.61
N TYR A 380 1.37 -32.19 6.38
CA TYR A 380 1.30 -30.76 6.08
C TYR A 380 1.99 -29.92 7.14
N THR A 381 2.39 -28.73 6.70
CA THR A 381 3.10 -27.71 7.46
C THR A 381 2.36 -26.38 7.31
N VAL A 382 2.18 -25.68 8.42
CA VAL A 382 1.76 -24.29 8.46
C VAL A 382 2.99 -23.41 8.25
N TYR A 383 2.92 -22.56 7.25
CA TYR A 383 3.91 -21.55 6.94
C TYR A 383 3.38 -20.15 7.23
N ASP A 384 4.24 -19.25 7.71
CA ASP A 384 3.92 -17.82 7.74
C ASP A 384 3.99 -17.18 6.34
N ASP A 385 3.73 -15.87 6.25
CA ASP A 385 3.73 -15.14 4.96
C ASP A 385 5.09 -15.09 4.26
N ASN A 386 6.18 -15.38 4.99
CA ASN A 386 7.53 -15.42 4.44
C ASN A 386 7.94 -16.85 4.05
N GLY A 387 7.02 -17.81 4.14
CA GLY A 387 7.31 -19.21 3.85
C GLY A 387 8.13 -19.92 4.92
N LYS A 388 8.25 -19.34 6.13
CA LYS A 388 8.89 -20.01 7.26
C LYS A 388 7.91 -21.01 7.88
N ALA A 389 8.35 -22.25 8.06
CA ALA A 389 7.57 -23.25 8.78
C ALA A 389 7.38 -22.81 10.23
N VAL A 390 6.12 -22.66 10.66
CA VAL A 390 5.77 -22.21 12.02
C VAL A 390 5.01 -23.29 12.80
N TYR A 391 4.49 -24.31 12.12
CA TYR A 391 3.93 -25.51 12.76
C TYR A 391 3.93 -26.66 11.77
N THR A 392 4.34 -27.85 12.18
CA THR A 392 4.14 -29.08 11.42
C THR A 392 3.12 -29.92 12.17
N ALA A 393 2.13 -30.48 11.46
CA ALA A 393 1.33 -31.55 12.05
C ALA A 393 2.24 -32.77 12.10
N ALA A 394 2.93 -32.94 13.23
CA ALA A 394 3.84 -34.06 13.42
C ALA A 394 3.06 -35.37 13.23
N GLY A 395 3.31 -36.04 12.12
CA GLY A 395 3.32 -37.50 12.13
C GLY A 395 4.32 -37.90 13.20
N GLN A 396 3.84 -38.68 14.17
CA GLN A 396 4.58 -39.34 15.25
C GLN A 396 6.12 -39.18 15.18
N GLN A 397 6.67 -38.27 15.98
CA GLN A 397 8.06 -38.37 16.43
C GLN A 397 8.13 -37.98 17.91
N ALA A 398 8.76 -38.85 18.67
CA ALA A 398 8.98 -38.75 20.11
C ALA A 398 9.68 -37.42 20.45
N SER A 399 9.18 -36.70 21.46
CA SER A 399 9.92 -35.60 22.09
C SER A 399 11.22 -36.16 22.68
N ALA A 400 12.36 -35.51 22.48
CA ALA A 400 13.63 -35.96 23.06
C ALA A 400 13.45 -36.32 24.56
N GLY A 401 13.71 -37.59 24.91
CA GLY A 401 13.60 -38.09 26.28
C GLY A 401 12.34 -38.91 26.63
N VAL A 402 11.45 -39.25 25.68
CA VAL A 402 10.38 -40.28 25.82
C VAL A 402 10.66 -41.51 24.92
N PRO A 403 10.21 -42.73 25.26
CA PRO A 403 9.41 -43.07 26.42
C PRO A 403 10.20 -43.06 27.73
N PHE A 404 9.53 -42.72 28.84
CA PHE A 404 10.05 -42.92 30.20
C PHE A 404 8.92 -43.33 31.14
N SER A 405 9.28 -43.95 32.26
CA SER A 405 8.32 -44.36 33.29
C SER A 405 8.19 -43.30 34.37
N VAL A 406 6.98 -43.14 34.89
CA VAL A 406 6.67 -42.29 36.04
C VAL A 406 5.92 -43.10 37.08
N GLN A 407 6.23 -42.88 38.36
CA GLN A 407 5.47 -43.37 39.49
C GLN A 407 4.43 -42.33 39.88
N VAL A 408 3.16 -42.73 40.00
CA VAL A 408 2.07 -41.91 40.55
C VAL A 408 1.67 -42.50 41.90
N ASP A 409 1.71 -41.69 42.96
CA ASP A 409 1.46 -42.14 44.33
C ASP A 409 0.09 -41.73 44.89
N ILE A 410 -0.76 -41.10 44.07
CA ILE A 410 -2.14 -40.71 44.42
C ILE A 410 -3.18 -41.57 43.68
N LEU A 411 -4.34 -41.78 44.31
CA LEU A 411 -5.38 -42.69 43.79
C LEU A 411 -6.24 -42.06 42.67
N ASP A 412 -6.34 -40.74 42.65
CA ASP A 412 -7.33 -40.00 41.89
C ASP A 412 -6.73 -38.95 40.95
N LEU A 413 -5.50 -39.18 40.46
CA LEU A 413 -4.91 -38.32 39.43
C LEU A 413 -5.76 -38.39 38.15
N ASN A 414 -6.43 -37.29 37.85
CA ASN A 414 -7.35 -37.19 36.73
C ASN A 414 -6.63 -37.32 35.39
N ILE A 415 -7.17 -38.15 34.51
CA ILE A 415 -6.74 -38.26 33.11
C ILE A 415 -7.54 -37.27 32.26
N ARG A 416 -6.87 -36.56 31.36
CA ARG A 416 -7.49 -35.53 30.50
C ARG A 416 -7.31 -35.81 29.02
N THR A 417 -8.22 -35.29 28.21
CA THR A 417 -8.21 -35.45 26.75
C THR A 417 -7.08 -34.66 26.06
N GLY A 418 -6.43 -33.73 26.77
CA GLY A 418 -5.28 -32.97 26.29
C GLY A 418 -4.39 -32.45 27.42
N ALA A 419 -3.25 -31.86 27.04
CA ALA A 419 -2.23 -31.35 27.94
C ALA A 419 -2.66 -30.01 28.59
N GLY A 420 -3.41 -30.08 29.69
CA GLY A 420 -3.81 -28.91 30.46
C GLY A 420 -5.11 -29.08 31.24
N THR A 421 -5.30 -28.32 32.33
CA THR A 421 -6.55 -28.31 33.10
C THR A 421 -7.75 -27.75 32.34
N ASN A 422 -7.52 -27.04 31.25
CA ASN A 422 -8.52 -26.53 30.32
C ASN A 422 -9.10 -27.61 29.38
N TYR A 423 -8.51 -28.80 29.32
CA TYR A 423 -9.06 -29.95 28.60
C TYR A 423 -10.01 -30.76 29.48
N ALA A 424 -11.04 -31.35 28.87
CA ALA A 424 -12.00 -32.18 29.58
C ALA A 424 -11.32 -33.37 30.27
N LYS A 425 -11.83 -33.73 31.46
CA LYS A 425 -11.50 -35.01 32.10
C LYS A 425 -12.08 -36.15 31.27
N THR A 426 -11.40 -37.29 31.20
CA THR A 426 -11.94 -38.49 30.53
C THR A 426 -13.00 -39.19 31.38
N GLY A 427 -13.07 -38.87 32.68
CA GLY A 427 -13.87 -39.60 33.67
C GLY A 427 -13.08 -40.68 34.39
N GLU A 428 -11.85 -40.94 33.95
CA GLU A 428 -10.93 -41.93 34.52
C GLU A 428 -9.82 -41.27 35.35
N THR A 429 -9.29 -42.02 36.32
CA THR A 429 -8.09 -41.66 37.09
C THR A 429 -7.02 -42.72 36.92
N THR A 430 -5.75 -42.37 37.13
CA THR A 430 -4.66 -43.35 36.96
C THR A 430 -4.64 -44.43 38.04
N GLY A 431 -5.02 -44.09 39.28
CA GLY A 431 -4.65 -44.88 40.45
C GLY A 431 -3.16 -44.76 40.78
N LYS A 432 -2.74 -45.45 41.85
CA LYS A 432 -1.32 -45.58 42.22
C LYS A 432 -0.63 -46.59 41.31
N GLY A 433 0.57 -46.28 40.83
CA GLY A 433 1.35 -47.23 40.02
C GLY A 433 2.38 -46.57 39.10
N VAL A 434 3.01 -47.42 38.28
CA VAL A 434 4.00 -46.99 37.28
C VAL A 434 3.35 -46.89 35.90
N PHE A 435 3.54 -45.75 35.22
CA PHE A 435 2.98 -45.47 33.91
C PHE A 435 4.06 -45.06 32.91
N THR A 436 3.94 -45.48 31.65
CA THR A 436 4.86 -45.06 30.58
C THR A 436 4.33 -43.81 29.88
N ILE A 437 5.15 -42.77 29.84
CA ILE A 437 4.89 -41.52 29.13
C ILE A 437 5.51 -41.58 27.75
N VAL A 438 4.73 -41.28 26.71
CA VAL A 438 5.17 -41.32 25.30
C VAL A 438 5.25 -39.95 24.63
N GLU A 439 4.84 -38.90 25.35
CA GLU A 439 4.88 -37.52 24.87
C GLU A 439 4.80 -36.57 26.08
N VAL A 440 5.57 -35.48 26.07
CA VAL A 440 5.49 -34.42 27.07
C VAL A 440 5.16 -33.10 26.41
N LYS A 441 4.21 -32.36 26.97
CA LYS A 441 3.81 -31.01 26.53
C LYS A 441 3.67 -30.06 27.71
N ALA A 442 4.00 -28.79 27.49
CA ALA A 442 3.55 -27.73 28.39
C ALA A 442 2.02 -27.59 28.33
N GLY A 443 1.39 -27.28 29.45
CA GLY A 443 -0.06 -27.18 29.55
C GLY A 443 -0.49 -26.51 30.84
N GLN A 444 -1.66 -25.86 30.84
CA GLN A 444 -2.17 -25.13 32.00
C GLN A 444 -2.30 -26.06 33.22
N GLY A 445 -1.91 -25.57 34.40
CA GLY A 445 -2.08 -26.29 35.67
C GLY A 445 -1.07 -27.41 35.94
N ALA A 446 0.07 -27.43 35.24
CA ALA A 446 1.23 -28.26 35.60
C ALA A 446 2.54 -27.53 35.29
N SER A 447 3.46 -27.47 36.25
CA SER A 447 4.77 -26.81 36.13
C SER A 447 5.81 -27.73 35.45
N ALA A 448 5.79 -29.02 35.76
CA ALA A 448 6.57 -30.08 35.13
C ALA A 448 5.98 -30.54 33.79
N GLY A 449 4.87 -29.93 33.36
CA GLY A 449 4.17 -30.27 32.12
C GLY A 449 3.22 -31.47 32.25
N TRP A 450 2.74 -31.92 31.10
CA TRP A 450 1.76 -33.00 30.96
C TRP A 450 2.36 -34.15 30.18
N GLY A 451 2.17 -35.37 30.67
CA GLY A 451 2.62 -36.60 30.03
C GLY A 451 1.46 -37.37 29.40
N ARG A 452 1.60 -37.79 28.14
CA ARG A 452 0.65 -38.68 27.47
C ARG A 452 0.94 -40.13 27.84
N LEU A 453 -0.06 -40.84 28.33
CA LEU A 453 0.04 -42.26 28.68
C LEU A 453 0.18 -43.13 27.43
N LYS A 454 1.09 -44.12 27.46
CA LYS A 454 1.28 -45.12 26.40
C LYS A 454 0.01 -45.93 26.11
N SER A 455 -0.85 -46.13 27.12
CA SER A 455 -2.14 -46.82 26.99
C SER A 455 -3.11 -46.12 26.04
N GLY A 456 -2.89 -44.83 25.74
CA GLY A 456 -3.83 -44.02 24.96
C GLY A 456 -4.97 -43.43 25.80
N ALA A 457 -5.05 -43.73 27.10
CA ALA A 457 -6.11 -43.25 27.99
C ALA A 457 -6.18 -41.71 28.10
N GLY A 458 -5.04 -41.02 27.93
CA GLY A 458 -5.01 -39.56 27.87
C GLY A 458 -3.74 -38.96 28.47
N TRP A 459 -3.88 -37.75 29.01
CA TRP A 459 -2.80 -36.94 29.56
C TRP A 459 -2.92 -36.81 31.08
N ILE A 460 -1.79 -36.88 31.77
CA ILE A 460 -1.68 -36.68 33.22
C ILE A 460 -0.73 -35.53 33.53
N SER A 461 -0.95 -34.83 34.64
CA SER A 461 -0.02 -33.80 35.11
C SER A 461 1.22 -34.45 35.71
N LEU A 462 2.40 -34.05 35.24
CA LEU A 462 3.68 -34.56 35.74
C LEU A 462 4.08 -33.95 37.09
N ASP A 463 3.40 -32.91 37.56
CA ASP A 463 3.61 -32.37 38.92
C ASP A 463 3.26 -33.40 40.01
N TYR A 464 2.42 -34.37 39.67
CA TYR A 464 1.95 -35.43 40.57
C TYR A 464 2.58 -36.79 40.26
N ALA A 465 3.69 -36.81 39.51
CA ALA A 465 4.35 -38.03 39.10
C ALA A 465 5.87 -37.90 39.25
N THR A 466 6.52 -38.92 39.79
CA THR A 466 7.99 -38.95 39.92
C THR A 466 8.57 -39.74 38.75
N ARG A 467 9.44 -39.10 37.96
CA ARG A 467 10.16 -39.78 36.87
C ARG A 467 11.10 -40.83 37.44
N LEU A 468 10.98 -42.06 36.94
CA LEU A 468 11.91 -43.15 37.23
C LEU A 468 13.06 -43.12 36.22
N ALA A 469 14.26 -43.46 36.69
CA ALA A 469 15.50 -43.47 35.89
C ALA A 469 15.46 -44.52 34.78
#